data_AF-A0A2G5P9E8-F1
#
_entry.id   AF-A0A2G5P9E8-F1
#
_cell.length_a   1.000
_cell.length_b   1.000
_cell.length_c   1.000
_cell.angle_alpha   90.00
_cell.angle_beta   90.00
_cell.angle_gamma   90.00
#
_symmetry.space_group_name_H-M   'P 1'
#
loop_
_entity.id
_entity.type
_entity.pdbx_description
1 polymer ?
#
loop_
_entity_poly.entity_id
_entity_poly.type
_entity_poly.pdbx_seq_one_letter_code
_entity_poly.pdbx_strand_id
1 'polypeptide(L)'
;MALCGAGIGLAGPASADLDPGDYTMTMTMSNRPFFWPGTTYGWHTVDCGPQCRTVFTSQFPDDPWNLTMQRNMWTDIHLESVWYGPFTVTVDPNTLAGRVTYHNGGWYNFQLTRN
;
A
#
# COMPACT_ATOMS: atom_id res chain seq x y z
N MET A 1 29.40 -32.78 -23.63
CA MET A 1 28.94 -31.46 -24.11
C MET A 1 27.60 -31.17 -23.47
N ALA A 2 27.54 -30.09 -22.70
CA ALA A 2 26.35 -29.63 -22.00
C ALA A 2 25.39 -28.92 -22.97
N LEU A 3 24.10 -29.17 -22.82
CA LEU A 3 23.04 -28.24 -23.18
C LEU A 3 21.98 -28.33 -22.08
N CYS A 4 22.23 -27.60 -20.98
CA CYS A 4 21.18 -27.21 -20.07
C CYS A 4 20.23 -26.29 -20.85
N GLY A 5 19.04 -26.78 -21.18
CA GLY A 5 17.95 -25.95 -21.63
C GLY A 5 17.54 -25.03 -20.48
N ALA A 6 18.01 -23.79 -20.51
CA ALA A 6 17.48 -22.73 -19.66
C ALA A 6 16.04 -22.51 -20.10
N GLY A 7 15.10 -23.10 -19.36
CA GLY A 7 13.72 -22.65 -19.40
C GLY A 7 13.74 -21.17 -19.08
N ILE A 8 13.38 -20.36 -20.08
CA ILE A 8 13.07 -18.95 -19.89
C ILE A 8 11.82 -18.97 -19.01
N GLY A 9 12.03 -18.97 -17.70
CA GLY A 9 11.00 -18.61 -16.76
C GLY A 9 10.64 -17.19 -17.11
N LEU A 10 9.47 -17.01 -17.73
CA LEU A 10 8.70 -15.79 -17.58
C LEU A 10 8.48 -15.65 -16.08
N ALA A 11 9.43 -15.03 -15.39
CA ALA A 11 9.15 -14.39 -14.13
C ALA A 11 8.13 -13.31 -14.49
N GLY A 12 6.84 -13.69 -14.48
CA GLY A 12 5.80 -12.73 -14.16
C GLY A 12 6.23 -12.01 -12.89
N PRO A 13 5.79 -10.75 -12.67
CA PRO A 13 6.15 -10.04 -11.46
C PRO A 13 5.91 -10.99 -10.30
N ALA A 14 6.98 -11.34 -9.57
CA ALA A 14 6.84 -12.10 -8.35
C ALA A 14 5.76 -11.38 -7.58
N SER A 15 4.61 -12.05 -7.39
CA SER A 15 3.38 -11.48 -6.87
C SER A 15 3.73 -10.46 -5.79
N ALA A 16 3.57 -9.18 -6.10
CA ALA A 16 3.97 -8.09 -5.22
C ALA A 16 2.88 -7.94 -4.14
N ASP A 17 2.61 -9.05 -3.44
CA ASP A 17 1.61 -9.06 -2.38
C ASP A 17 2.09 -8.16 -1.25
N LEU A 18 1.12 -7.60 -0.53
CA LEU A 18 1.40 -6.78 0.64
C LEU A 18 1.75 -7.69 1.82
N ASP A 19 2.93 -8.29 1.72
CA ASP A 19 3.49 -9.13 2.77
C ASP A 19 3.93 -8.27 3.97
N PRO A 20 3.99 -8.86 5.17
CA PRO A 20 4.60 -8.20 6.31
C PRO A 20 6.04 -7.74 6.01
N GLY A 21 6.39 -6.55 6.49
CA GLY A 21 7.69 -5.92 6.27
C GLY A 21 7.63 -4.42 6.05
N ASP A 22 8.79 -3.85 5.74
CA ASP A 22 8.97 -2.41 5.55
C ASP A 22 8.90 -2.03 4.08
N TYR A 23 8.19 -0.94 3.81
CA TYR A 23 7.98 -0.36 2.50
C TYR A 23 8.24 1.14 2.53
N THR A 24 8.62 1.67 1.38
CA THR A 24 8.57 3.09 1.10
C THR A 24 7.32 3.40 0.28
N MET A 25 6.41 4.20 0.83
CA MET A 25 5.27 4.75 0.10
C MET A 25 5.72 6.02 -0.63
N THR A 26 5.60 6.04 -1.96
CA THR A 26 5.82 7.24 -2.77
C THR A 26 4.50 7.74 -3.33
N MET A 27 4.15 9.00 -3.04
CA MET A 27 2.96 9.63 -3.61
C MET A 27 3.18 9.88 -5.11
N THR A 28 2.25 9.45 -5.96
CA THR A 28 2.37 9.56 -7.42
C THR A 28 1.47 10.64 -8.00
N MET A 29 0.34 10.92 -7.34
CA MET A 29 -0.64 11.91 -7.79
C MET A 29 -1.51 12.36 -6.61
N SER A 30 -1.98 13.61 -6.59
CA SER A 30 -2.95 14.08 -5.59
C SER A 30 -3.78 15.25 -6.12
N ASN A 31 -4.99 15.42 -5.60
CA ASN A 31 -5.79 16.63 -5.77
C ASN A 31 -5.86 17.51 -4.50
N ARG A 32 -5.15 17.15 -3.42
CA ARG A 32 -5.16 17.90 -2.18
C ARG A 32 -3.98 18.88 -2.12
N PRO A 33 -4.19 20.11 -1.64
CA PRO A 33 -3.06 20.94 -1.24
C PRO A 33 -2.29 20.23 -0.12
N PHE A 34 -0.96 20.36 -0.10
CA PHE A 34 -0.02 19.77 0.88
C PHE A 34 0.33 18.29 0.71
N PHE A 35 -0.23 17.59 -0.27
CA PHE A 35 0.19 16.22 -0.63
C PHE A 35 0.81 16.23 -2.03
N TRP A 36 2.13 16.30 -2.10
CA TRP A 36 2.85 16.51 -3.36
C TRP A 36 3.33 15.19 -3.96
N PRO A 37 3.18 14.98 -5.28
CA PRO A 37 3.84 13.88 -5.97
C PRO A 37 5.35 13.85 -5.70
N GLY A 38 5.90 12.66 -5.49
CA GLY A 38 7.29 12.44 -5.11
C GLY A 38 7.56 12.48 -3.60
N THR A 39 6.58 12.87 -2.78
CA THR A 39 6.71 12.78 -1.31
C THR A 39 6.74 11.32 -0.88
N THR A 40 7.62 10.99 0.07
CA THR A 40 7.80 9.62 0.55
C THR A 40 7.54 9.47 2.03
N TYR A 41 6.95 8.34 2.44
CA TYR A 41 6.74 7.97 3.84
C TYR A 41 7.10 6.50 4.06
N GLY A 42 7.55 6.17 5.27
CA GLY A 42 7.76 4.78 5.67
C GLY A 42 6.44 4.09 5.97
N TRP A 43 6.31 2.84 5.55
CA TRP A 43 5.20 1.95 5.84
C TRP A 43 5.73 0.67 6.46
N HIS A 44 5.27 0.34 7.65
CA HIS A 44 5.56 -0.93 8.29
C HIS A 44 4.29 -1.77 8.33
N THR A 45 4.32 -2.93 7.66
CA THR A 45 3.17 -3.83 7.56
C THR A 45 3.39 -5.04 8.47
N VAL A 46 2.37 -5.38 9.27
CA VAL A 46 2.38 -6.51 10.19
C VAL A 46 1.20 -7.43 9.87
N ASP A 47 1.39 -8.73 10.06
CA ASP A 47 0.31 -9.70 9.93
C ASP A 47 -0.65 -9.62 11.14
N CYS A 48 -1.95 -9.49 10.87
CA CYS A 48 -3.02 -9.61 11.87
C CYS A 48 -4.00 -10.76 11.56
N GLY A 49 -3.73 -11.55 10.52
CA GLY A 49 -4.52 -12.71 10.11
C GLY A 49 -4.46 -12.97 8.59
N PRO A 50 -5.03 -14.08 8.11
CA PRO A 50 -4.90 -14.54 6.72
C PRO A 50 -5.37 -13.53 5.65
N GLN A 51 -6.25 -12.61 6.02
CA GLN A 51 -6.80 -11.56 5.16
C GLN A 51 -6.77 -10.20 5.86
N CYS A 52 -5.78 -10.00 6.74
CA CYS A 52 -5.62 -8.79 7.54
C CYS A 52 -4.15 -8.34 7.54
N ARG A 53 -3.93 -7.05 7.31
CA ARG A 53 -2.63 -6.39 7.44
C ARG A 53 -2.79 -5.12 8.26
N THR A 54 -2.04 -4.99 9.35
CA THR A 54 -1.96 -3.74 10.09
C THR A 54 -0.78 -2.94 9.55
N VAL A 55 -1.03 -1.71 9.16
CA VAL A 55 -0.03 -0.80 8.58
C VAL A 55 0.22 0.36 9.53
N PHE A 56 1.48 0.59 9.85
CA PHE A 56 1.95 1.74 10.61
C PHE A 56 2.67 2.68 9.64
N THR A 57 2.24 3.93 9.58
CA THR A 57 2.89 4.93 8.73
C THR A 57 3.88 5.76 9.55
N SER A 58 5.03 6.11 8.97
CA SER A 58 6.02 6.96 9.65
C SER A 58 5.50 8.38 9.90
N GLN A 59 4.45 8.77 9.20
CA GLN A 59 3.81 10.07 9.38
C GLN A 59 2.92 10.08 10.63
N PHE A 60 2.23 8.96 10.91
CA PHE A 60 1.36 8.78 12.07
C PHE A 60 1.50 7.35 12.61
N PRO A 61 2.48 7.10 13.47
CA PRO A 61 2.71 5.76 14.01
C PRO A 61 1.59 5.33 14.99
N ASP A 62 0.88 6.28 15.58
CA ASP A 62 -0.17 6.03 16.58
C ASP A 62 -1.58 5.84 15.99
N ASP A 63 -1.73 5.90 14.66
CA ASP A 63 -3.01 5.77 13.94
C ASP A 63 -2.91 4.65 12.88
N PRO A 64 -2.78 3.37 13.29
CA PRO A 64 -2.54 2.26 12.37
C PRO A 64 -3.76 1.94 11.52
N TRP A 65 -3.53 1.50 10.28
CA TRP A 65 -4.58 1.16 9.32
C TRP A 65 -4.73 -0.36 9.25
N ASN A 66 -5.97 -0.86 9.31
CA ASN A 66 -6.24 -2.29 9.31
C ASN A 66 -6.80 -2.73 7.96
N LEU A 67 -5.90 -2.95 7.01
CA LEU A 67 -6.25 -3.39 5.66
C LEU A 67 -6.79 -4.82 5.68
N THR A 68 -7.98 -4.99 5.14
CA THR A 68 -8.62 -6.29 4.94
C THR A 68 -8.71 -6.61 3.45
N MET A 69 -8.54 -7.88 3.08
CA MET A 69 -8.65 -8.27 1.67
C MET A 69 -10.12 -8.24 1.23
N GLN A 70 -10.45 -7.37 0.27
CA GLN A 70 -11.79 -7.22 -0.28
C GLN A 70 -11.73 -7.22 -1.81
N ARG A 71 -12.39 -8.21 -2.45
CA ARG A 71 -12.49 -8.31 -3.92
C ARG A 71 -11.14 -8.10 -4.64
N ASN A 72 -10.08 -8.71 -4.12
CA ASN A 72 -8.71 -8.62 -4.66
C ASN A 72 -7.99 -7.28 -4.45
N MET A 73 -8.41 -6.49 -3.46
CA MET A 73 -7.70 -5.29 -3.00
C MET A 73 -7.61 -5.29 -1.47
N TRP A 74 -6.46 -4.92 -0.94
CA TRP A 74 -6.31 -4.59 0.48
C TRP A 74 -7.03 -3.28 0.75
N THR A 75 -8.01 -3.26 1.63
CA THR A 75 -8.88 -2.10 1.87
C THR A 75 -9.06 -1.85 3.36
N ASP A 76 -8.95 -0.59 3.77
CA ASP A 76 -9.36 -0.12 5.07
C ASP A 76 -10.26 1.11 4.93
N ILE A 77 -11.29 1.18 5.78
CA ILE A 77 -12.19 2.33 5.91
C ILE A 77 -11.93 2.92 7.29
N HIS A 78 -11.07 3.92 7.31
CA HIS A 78 -10.59 4.55 8.53
C HIS A 78 -11.49 5.72 8.89
N LEU A 79 -12.47 5.47 9.77
CA LEU A 79 -13.50 6.47 10.14
C LEU A 79 -13.06 7.42 11.26
N GLU A 80 -12.05 7.04 12.03
CA GLU A 80 -11.72 7.70 13.31
C GLU A 80 -10.40 8.51 13.25
N SER A 81 -9.84 8.78 12.07
CA SER A 81 -8.57 9.53 11.99
C SER A 81 -8.76 10.96 12.48
N VAL A 82 -8.09 11.28 13.60
CA VAL A 82 -8.04 12.62 14.17
C VAL A 82 -7.21 13.60 13.33
N TRP A 83 -6.31 13.09 12.48
CA TRP A 83 -5.39 13.91 11.68
C TRP A 83 -5.99 14.35 10.35
N TYR A 84 -6.73 13.45 9.70
CA TYR A 84 -7.21 13.69 8.33
C TYR A 84 -8.72 13.60 8.15
N GLY A 85 -9.45 13.28 9.22
CA GLY A 85 -10.84 12.89 9.13
C GLY A 85 -11.01 11.54 8.44
N PRO A 86 -12.26 11.12 8.19
CA PRO A 86 -12.55 9.81 7.62
C PRO A 86 -11.98 9.63 6.21
N PHE A 87 -11.34 8.50 5.95
CA PHE A 87 -10.80 8.13 4.63
C PHE A 87 -10.91 6.63 4.35
N THR A 88 -10.75 6.28 3.08
CA THR A 88 -10.59 4.90 2.62
C THR A 88 -9.23 4.76 1.98
N VAL A 89 -8.49 3.72 2.33
CA VAL A 89 -7.25 3.34 1.67
C VAL A 89 -7.45 2.01 0.94
N THR A 90 -6.88 1.92 -0.26
CA THR A 90 -6.87 0.70 -1.08
C THR A 90 -5.46 0.44 -1.59
N VAL A 91 -5.05 -0.82 -1.63
CA VAL A 91 -3.78 -1.28 -2.22
C VAL A 91 -4.05 -2.49 -3.10
N ASP A 92 -3.60 -2.43 -4.34
CA ASP A 92 -3.61 -3.57 -5.26
C ASP A 92 -2.48 -4.54 -4.88
N PRO A 93 -2.78 -5.82 -4.58
CA PRO A 93 -1.82 -6.81 -4.10
C PRO A 93 -0.91 -7.37 -5.20
N ASN A 94 -1.07 -6.97 -6.47
CA ASN A 94 -0.20 -7.45 -7.55
C ASN A 94 0.81 -6.39 -7.98
N THR A 95 0.51 -5.13 -7.68
CA THR A 95 1.29 -3.98 -8.13
C THR A 95 1.81 -3.13 -6.98
N LEU A 96 1.27 -3.29 -5.77
CA LEU A 96 1.49 -2.40 -4.62
C LEU A 96 1.16 -0.93 -4.89
N ALA A 97 0.40 -0.65 -5.96
CA ALA A 97 -0.17 0.65 -6.20
C ALA A 97 -1.41 0.82 -5.31
N GLY A 98 -1.61 2.02 -4.78
CA GLY A 98 -2.73 2.28 -3.90
C GLY A 98 -3.27 3.69 -4.00
N ARG A 99 -4.38 3.90 -3.31
CA ARG A 99 -5.07 5.19 -3.26
C ARG A 99 -5.68 5.41 -1.89
N VAL A 100 -5.50 6.62 -1.37
CA VAL A 100 -6.26 7.16 -0.25
C VAL A 100 -7.31 8.12 -0.77
N THR A 101 -8.56 7.96 -0.34
CA THR A 101 -9.69 8.82 -0.68
C THR A 101 -10.34 9.30 0.61
N TYR A 102 -10.35 10.61 0.82
CA TYR A 102 -10.95 11.27 1.97
C TYR A 102 -12.43 11.55 1.72
N HIS A 103 -13.25 11.53 2.77
CA HIS A 103 -14.69 11.80 2.66
C HIS A 103 -15.02 13.20 2.11
N ASN A 104 -14.11 14.16 2.25
CA ASN A 104 -14.25 15.50 1.68
C ASN A 104 -13.93 15.59 0.17
N GLY A 105 -13.73 14.45 -0.51
CA GLY A 105 -13.42 14.38 -1.94
C GLY A 105 -11.93 14.54 -2.28
N GLY A 106 -11.08 14.79 -1.29
CA GLY A 106 -9.63 14.77 -1.47
C GLY A 106 -9.11 13.35 -1.70
N TRP A 107 -8.03 13.19 -2.45
CA TRP A 107 -7.39 11.90 -2.66
C TRP A 107 -5.91 12.05 -3.05
N TYR A 108 -5.17 10.96 -2.87
CA TYR A 108 -3.87 10.77 -3.48
C TYR A 108 -3.66 9.31 -3.88
N ASN A 109 -2.90 9.11 -4.95
CA ASN A 109 -2.39 7.82 -5.36
C ASN A 109 -0.95 7.66 -4.86
N PHE A 110 -0.55 6.42 -4.61
CA PHE A 110 0.79 6.09 -4.18
C PHE A 110 1.26 4.76 -4.77
N GLN A 111 2.56 4.54 -4.70
CA GLN A 111 3.23 3.29 -5.03
C GLN A 111 4.04 2.85 -3.80
N LEU A 112 3.87 1.61 -3.35
CA LEU A 112 4.78 1.04 -2.35
C LEU A 112 5.94 0.34 -3.05
N THR A 113 7.12 0.47 -2.46
CA THR A 113 8.33 -0.26 -2.85
C THR A 113 8.88 -0.94 -1.61
N ARG A 114 9.11 -2.24 -1.68
CA ARG A 114 9.68 -3.00 -0.54
C ARG A 114 11.12 -2.60 -0.29
N ASN A 115 11.50 -2.44 0.98
CA ASN A 115 12.87 -2.12 1.40
C ASN A 115 13.72 -3.38 1.60
#